data_AF-A0A1R1S9T7-F1
#
_entry.id   AF-A0A1R1S9T7-F1
#
_cell.length_a   1.000
_cell.length_b   1.000
_cell.length_c   1.000
_cell.angle_alpha   90.00
_cell.angle_beta   90.00
_cell.angle_gamma   90.00
#
_symmetry.space_group_name_H-M   'P 1'
#
loop_
_entity.id
_entity.type
_entity.pdbx_description
1 polymer ?
#
loop_
_entity_poly.entity_id
_entity_poly.type
_entity_poly.pdbx_seq_one_letter_code
_entity_poly.pdbx_strand_id
1 'polypeptide(L)'
;MDPAEVAGRLLEFGVGLIVVSGGEPLNQRTRLEPVVRSLRGAGIAVEIETNGTVAPGAALTAAGVRFNVSPKLAHSGVAEERRIVPEVLREFTRLPGTAFKFVCATASDLEEVDALVARHSLENIWIMPRGQSPEEIGEGIRALADEVVRRKWNLSGRLHVTIWGSKRGV
;
A
#
# COMPACT_ATOMS: atom_id res chain seq x y z
N MET A 1 16.14 15.76 9.39
CA MET A 1 15.43 15.43 10.65
C MET A 1 15.97 14.13 11.19
N ASP A 2 16.33 14.17 12.46
CA ASP A 2 16.78 13.01 13.21
C ASP A 2 15.60 12.04 13.47
N PRO A 3 15.79 10.70 13.41
CA PRO A 3 14.70 9.77 13.67
C PRO A 3 14.03 9.91 15.05
N ALA A 4 14.76 10.30 16.10
CA ALA A 4 14.15 10.48 17.42
C ALA A 4 13.24 11.71 17.45
N GLU A 5 13.65 12.80 16.79
CA GLU A 5 12.82 14.00 16.60
C GLU A 5 11.53 13.67 15.84
N VAL A 6 11.63 12.88 14.76
CA VAL A 6 10.45 12.42 14.00
C VAL A 6 9.52 11.59 14.88
N ALA A 7 10.06 10.62 15.62
CA ALA A 7 9.25 9.77 16.49
C ALA A 7 8.53 10.57 17.58
N GLY A 8 9.21 11.52 18.23
CA GLY A 8 8.60 12.40 19.24
C GLY A 8 7.41 13.16 18.69
N ARG A 9 7.57 13.81 17.53
CA ARG A 9 6.49 14.53 16.85
C ARG A 9 5.32 13.63 16.45
N LEU A 10 5.59 12.39 16.04
CA LEU A 10 4.54 11.45 15.67
C LEU A 10 3.74 10.96 16.89
N LEU A 11 4.38 10.81 18.05
CA LEU A 11 3.72 10.42 19.29
C LEU A 11 2.76 11.50 19.81
N GLU A 12 3.07 12.78 19.58
CA GLU A 12 2.23 13.92 19.98
C GLU A 12 0.84 13.92 19.31
N PHE A 13 0.67 13.23 18.17
CA PHE A 13 -0.66 13.11 17.54
C PHE A 13 -1.65 12.26 18.36
N GLY A 14 -1.18 11.42 19.28
CA GLY A 14 -2.07 10.63 20.16
C GLY A 14 -2.97 9.61 19.44
N VAL A 15 -2.55 9.14 18.26
CA VAL A 15 -3.32 8.19 17.43
C VAL A 15 -2.85 6.75 17.60
N GLY A 16 -3.76 5.78 17.46
CA GLY A 16 -3.41 4.35 17.59
C GLY A 16 -2.69 3.75 16.38
N LEU A 17 -2.64 4.45 15.24
CA LEU A 17 -2.03 3.98 14.00
C LEU A 17 -1.31 5.13 13.29
N ILE A 18 -0.07 4.88 12.88
CA ILE A 18 0.67 5.71 11.95
C ILE A 18 0.85 4.96 10.64
N VAL A 19 0.44 5.58 9.53
CA VAL A 19 0.65 5.06 8.18
C VAL A 19 1.82 5.81 7.54
N VAL A 20 2.85 5.08 7.15
CA VAL A 20 4.02 5.61 6.46
C VAL A 20 3.86 5.36 4.98
N SER A 21 3.84 6.43 4.19
CA SER A 21 3.63 6.40 2.74
C SER A 21 4.54 7.45 2.07
N GLY A 22 4.29 7.73 0.79
CA GLY A 22 4.99 8.72 -0.01
C GLY A 22 6.27 8.17 -0.67
N GLY A 23 6.55 8.62 -1.90
CA GLY A 23 7.63 8.07 -2.72
C GLY A 23 7.59 6.54 -2.74
N GLU A 24 8.76 5.91 -2.52
CA GLU A 24 8.85 4.53 -2.03
C GLU A 24 9.50 4.60 -0.64
N PRO A 25 8.74 4.40 0.46
CA PRO A 25 9.26 4.65 1.81
C PRO A 25 10.39 3.70 2.20
N LEU A 26 10.42 2.48 1.65
CA LEU A 26 11.46 1.51 1.98
C LEU A 26 12.83 1.85 1.36
N ASN A 27 12.91 2.81 0.43
CA ASN A 27 14.19 3.40 0.03
C ASN A 27 14.92 4.10 1.19
N GLN A 28 14.19 4.48 2.24
CA GLN A 28 14.73 5.13 3.44
C GLN A 28 14.72 4.19 4.66
N ARG A 29 14.65 2.86 4.44
CA ARG A 29 14.45 1.84 5.49
C ARG A 29 15.34 2.06 6.72
N THR A 30 16.65 2.26 6.53
CA THR A 30 17.60 2.43 7.64
C THR A 30 17.25 3.61 8.56
N ARG A 31 16.64 4.68 8.02
CA ARG A 31 16.17 5.82 8.81
C ARG A 31 14.78 5.60 9.39
N LEU A 32 13.97 4.76 8.76
CA LEU A 32 12.61 4.43 9.19
C LEU A 32 12.59 3.45 10.36
N GLU A 33 13.48 2.45 10.37
CA GLU A 33 13.60 1.43 11.41
C GLU A 33 13.62 1.99 12.85
N PRO A 34 14.47 2.97 13.21
CA PRO A 34 14.45 3.54 14.56
C PRO A 34 13.14 4.27 14.89
N VAL A 35 12.51 4.95 13.93
CA VAL A 35 11.20 5.60 14.13
C VAL A 35 10.14 4.56 14.44
N VAL A 36 10.07 3.52 13.62
CA VAL A 36 9.11 2.42 13.79
C VAL A 36 9.31 1.72 15.13
N ARG A 37 10.56 1.46 15.53
CA ARG A 37 10.86 0.87 16.84
C ARG A 37 10.30 1.72 17.98
N SER A 38 10.51 3.03 17.95
CA SER A 38 9.98 3.94 18.97
C SER A 38 8.45 3.95 19.01
N LEU A 39 7.79 4.03 17.85
CA LEU A 39 6.33 4.00 17.75
C LEU A 39 5.74 2.69 18.29
N ARG A 40 6.30 1.55 17.87
CA ARG A 40 5.85 0.22 18.34
C ARG A 40 6.11 0.03 19.83
N GLY A 41 7.24 0.53 20.34
CA GLY A 41 7.56 0.51 21.77
C GLY A 41 6.58 1.34 22.62
N ALA A 42 5.99 2.38 22.05
CA ALA A 42 4.91 3.17 22.66
C ALA A 42 3.50 2.57 22.44
N GLY A 43 3.39 1.36 21.88
CA GLY A 43 2.11 0.69 21.62
C GLY A 43 1.37 1.16 20.37
N ILE A 44 1.96 2.04 19.55
CA ILE A 44 1.33 2.57 18.34
C ILE A 44 1.45 1.54 17.21
N ALA A 45 0.36 1.27 16.48
CA ALA A 45 0.41 0.45 15.28
C ALA A 45 1.11 1.20 14.14
N VAL A 46 1.85 0.45 13.30
CA VAL A 46 2.49 1.02 12.12
C VAL A 46 2.08 0.22 10.89
N GLU A 47 1.70 0.94 9.84
CA GLU A 47 1.47 0.40 8.51
C GLU A 47 2.37 1.12 7.50
N ILE A 48 2.92 0.39 6.54
CA ILE A 48 3.72 0.94 5.44
C ILE A 48 3.00 0.69 4.12
N GLU A 49 2.77 1.77 3.36
CA GLU A 49 2.34 1.69 1.97
C GLU A 49 3.56 1.70 1.04
N THR A 50 3.78 0.61 0.31
CA THR A 50 4.97 0.43 -0.56
C THR A 50 4.54 0.00 -1.96
N ASN A 51 5.34 0.31 -2.98
CA ASN A 51 5.14 -0.20 -4.33
C ASN A 51 5.61 -1.66 -4.51
N GLY A 52 6.25 -2.26 -3.49
CA GLY A 52 6.69 -3.65 -3.52
C GLY A 52 7.99 -3.90 -4.30
N THR A 53 8.79 -2.87 -4.59
CA THR A 53 10.10 -3.04 -5.27
C THR A 53 11.29 -3.12 -4.31
N VAL A 54 11.08 -2.87 -3.02
CA VAL A 54 12.13 -2.94 -1.99
C VAL A 54 11.68 -3.85 -0.85
N ALA A 55 12.57 -4.75 -0.41
CA ALA A 55 12.30 -5.68 0.67
C ALA A 55 12.09 -4.97 2.03
N PRO A 56 11.14 -5.43 2.86
CA PRO A 56 10.82 -4.81 4.15
C PRO A 56 11.97 -4.89 5.16
N GLY A 57 12.83 -5.92 5.04
CA GLY A 57 13.96 -6.14 5.95
C GLY A 57 13.56 -6.69 7.31
N ALA A 58 14.50 -7.38 7.98
CA ALA A 58 14.22 -8.11 9.22
C ALA A 58 13.74 -7.21 10.37
N ALA A 59 14.26 -5.98 10.48
CA ALA A 59 13.92 -5.07 11.56
C ALA A 59 12.45 -4.61 11.51
N LEU A 60 11.94 -4.24 10.34
CA LEU A 60 10.54 -3.81 10.19
C LEU A 60 9.59 -5.01 10.35
N THR A 61 9.97 -6.18 9.82
CA THR A 61 9.22 -7.43 10.00
C THR A 61 9.12 -7.80 11.49
N ALA A 62 10.24 -7.81 12.22
CA ALA A 62 10.27 -8.14 13.65
C ALA A 62 9.48 -7.13 14.51
N ALA A 63 9.36 -5.88 14.06
CA ALA A 63 8.56 -4.86 14.73
C ALA A 63 7.03 -5.05 14.54
N GLY A 64 6.61 -6.02 13.72
CA GLY A 64 5.20 -6.31 13.48
C GLY A 64 4.49 -5.21 12.68
N VAL A 65 5.21 -4.59 11.74
CA VAL A 65 4.64 -3.62 10.79
C VAL A 65 3.67 -4.33 9.85
N ARG A 66 2.52 -3.71 9.57
CA ARG A 66 1.62 -4.15 8.50
C ARG A 66 2.02 -3.54 7.17
N PHE A 67 1.84 -4.27 6.08
CA PHE A 67 2.19 -3.80 4.75
C PHE A 67 0.98 -3.73 3.84
N ASN A 68 0.83 -2.58 3.18
CA ASN A 68 -0.08 -2.36 2.07
C ASN A 68 0.77 -2.23 0.81
N VAL A 69 0.93 -3.35 0.11
CA VAL A 69 1.82 -3.48 -1.05
C VAL A 69 1.02 -3.19 -2.30
N SER A 70 1.43 -2.18 -3.06
CA SER A 70 0.75 -1.72 -4.27
C SER A 70 1.67 -1.77 -5.48
N PRO A 71 1.92 -2.98 -6.03
CA PRO A 71 2.67 -3.13 -7.27
C PRO A 71 2.00 -2.30 -8.36
N LYS A 72 2.80 -1.53 -9.09
CA LYS A 72 2.26 -0.72 -10.18
C LYS A 72 1.86 -1.62 -11.33
N LEU A 73 0.74 -1.34 -11.99
CA LEU A 73 0.29 -2.00 -13.22
C LEU A 73 0.87 -1.33 -14.47
N ALA A 74 0.68 -1.91 -15.65
CA ALA A 74 1.25 -1.42 -16.91
C ALA A 74 0.85 0.03 -17.23
N HIS A 75 -0.39 0.42 -16.93
CA HIS A 75 -0.88 1.78 -17.17
C HIS A 75 -0.16 2.86 -16.34
N SER A 76 0.70 2.49 -15.38
CA SER A 76 1.57 3.44 -14.67
C SER A 76 2.68 4.02 -15.55
N GLY A 77 2.96 3.41 -16.71
CA GLY A 77 4.06 3.78 -17.60
C GLY A 77 5.45 3.33 -17.11
N VAL A 78 5.53 2.60 -15.99
CA VAL A 78 6.78 2.01 -15.52
C VAL A 78 6.98 0.64 -16.18
N ALA A 79 8.18 0.38 -16.70
CA ALA A 79 8.51 -0.91 -17.29
C ALA A 79 8.35 -2.07 -16.28
N GLU A 80 7.93 -3.24 -16.74
CA GLU A 80 7.56 -4.38 -15.87
C GLU A 80 8.72 -4.79 -14.96
N GLU A 81 9.92 -4.90 -15.53
CA GLU A 81 11.16 -5.27 -14.84
C GLU A 81 11.58 -4.31 -13.72
N ARG A 82 11.00 -3.10 -13.71
CA ARG A 82 11.23 -2.09 -12.68
C ARG A 82 10.11 -2.01 -11.64
N ARG A 83 8.89 -2.42 -11.97
CA ARG A 83 7.72 -2.30 -11.08
C ARG A 83 7.32 -3.62 -10.43
N ILE A 84 7.73 -4.75 -10.99
CA ILE A 84 7.49 -6.10 -10.47
C ILE A 84 8.83 -6.72 -10.14
N VAL A 85 9.07 -6.93 -8.84
CA VAL A 85 10.31 -7.54 -8.32
C VAL A 85 9.92 -8.85 -7.63
N PRO A 86 9.95 -10.00 -8.33
CA PRO A 86 9.35 -11.25 -7.86
C PRO A 86 9.90 -11.74 -6.51
N GLU A 87 11.18 -11.57 -6.25
CA GLU A 87 11.81 -11.91 -4.98
C GLU A 87 11.27 -11.07 -3.82
N VAL A 88 11.04 -9.77 -4.04
CA VAL A 88 10.50 -8.87 -3.02
C VAL A 88 9.02 -9.18 -2.77
N LEU A 89 8.23 -9.42 -3.81
CA LEU A 89 6.83 -9.82 -3.65
C LEU A 89 6.70 -11.12 -2.83
N ARG A 90 7.59 -12.10 -3.05
CA ARG A 90 7.65 -13.33 -2.25
C ARG A 90 8.02 -13.12 -0.78
N GLU A 91 8.74 -12.07 -0.44
CA GLU A 91 8.97 -11.72 0.96
C GLU A 91 7.67 -11.24 1.60
N PHE A 92 6.92 -10.38 0.91
CA PHE A 92 5.65 -9.84 1.40
C PHE A 92 4.56 -10.91 1.55
N THR A 93 4.48 -11.91 0.67
CA THR A 93 3.49 -13.00 0.82
C THR A 93 3.71 -13.84 2.09
N ARG A 94 4.93 -13.86 2.64
CA ARG A 94 5.24 -14.57 3.88
C ARG A 94 4.90 -13.76 5.13
N LEU A 95 4.59 -12.48 4.98
CA LEU A 95 4.28 -11.60 6.11
C LEU A 95 2.78 -11.63 6.40
N PRO A 96 2.37 -11.99 7.63
CA PRO A 96 0.96 -12.09 7.98
C PRO A 96 0.29 -10.72 7.92
N GLY A 97 -0.94 -10.69 7.39
CA GLY A 97 -1.72 -9.45 7.31
C GLY A 97 -1.29 -8.49 6.20
N THR A 98 -0.37 -8.89 5.30
CA THR A 98 -0.06 -8.11 4.10
C THR A 98 -1.31 -8.01 3.22
N ALA A 99 -1.61 -6.80 2.75
CA ALA A 99 -2.62 -6.56 1.72
C ALA A 99 -1.93 -6.20 0.40
N PHE A 100 -2.35 -6.83 -0.70
CA PHE A 100 -1.92 -6.43 -2.03
C PHE A 100 -3.00 -5.56 -2.67
N LYS A 101 -2.74 -4.25 -2.78
CA LYS A 101 -3.69 -3.23 -3.24
C LYS A 101 -3.33 -2.72 -4.64
N PHE A 102 -4.16 -3.00 -5.63
CA PHE A 102 -3.93 -2.57 -7.01
C PHE A 102 -4.80 -1.38 -7.37
N VAL A 103 -4.19 -0.36 -7.97
CA VAL A 103 -4.94 0.75 -8.57
C VAL A 103 -5.38 0.31 -9.95
N CYS A 104 -6.68 0.30 -10.24
CA CYS A 104 -7.22 -0.14 -11.52
C CYS A 104 -8.12 0.95 -12.12
N ALA A 105 -8.10 1.12 -13.44
CA ALA A 105 -8.99 2.02 -14.18
C ALA A 105 -10.00 1.26 -15.03
N THR A 106 -9.66 0.04 -15.46
CA THR A 106 -10.44 -0.74 -16.43
C THR A 106 -10.48 -2.22 -16.06
N ALA A 107 -11.36 -2.98 -16.71
CA ALA A 107 -11.41 -4.43 -16.55
C ALA A 107 -10.13 -5.14 -17.00
N SER A 108 -9.41 -4.61 -17.99
CA SER A 108 -8.12 -5.16 -18.43
C SER A 108 -7.04 -5.03 -17.37
N ASP A 109 -7.10 -3.98 -16.52
CA ASP A 109 -6.21 -3.91 -15.36
C ASP A 109 -6.46 -5.07 -14.39
N LEU A 110 -7.71 -5.53 -14.23
CA LEU A 110 -8.03 -6.69 -13.39
C LEU A 110 -7.47 -8.00 -13.96
N GLU A 111 -7.39 -8.13 -15.28
CA GLU A 111 -6.75 -9.28 -15.95
C GLU A 111 -5.23 -9.29 -15.68
N GLU A 112 -4.59 -8.12 -15.69
CA GLU A 112 -3.19 -8.00 -15.28
C GLU A 112 -3.01 -8.39 -13.80
N VAL A 113 -3.93 -7.96 -12.92
CA VAL A 113 -3.92 -8.37 -11.51
C VAL A 113 -4.08 -9.89 -11.38
N ASP A 114 -4.99 -10.53 -12.11
CA ASP A 114 -5.15 -11.99 -12.12
C ASP A 114 -3.82 -12.68 -12.49
N ALA A 115 -3.15 -12.19 -13.52
CA ALA A 115 -1.86 -12.73 -13.96
C ALA A 115 -0.78 -12.60 -12.87
N LEU A 116 -0.71 -11.46 -12.17
CA LEU A 116 0.23 -11.24 -11.06
C LEU A 116 -0.11 -12.09 -9.84
N VAL A 117 -1.39 -12.20 -9.50
CA VAL A 117 -1.90 -13.05 -8.41
C VAL A 117 -1.51 -14.50 -8.64
N ALA A 118 -1.75 -15.02 -9.85
CA ALA A 118 -1.37 -16.39 -10.21
C ALA A 118 0.16 -16.59 -10.22
N ARG A 119 0.90 -15.66 -10.84
CA ARG A 119 2.36 -15.77 -11.00
C ARG A 119 3.13 -15.71 -9.68
N HIS A 120 2.63 -14.94 -8.71
CA HIS A 120 3.33 -14.68 -7.46
C HIS A 120 2.60 -15.20 -6.21
N SER A 121 1.49 -15.91 -6.39
CA SER A 121 0.67 -16.46 -5.30
C SER A 121 0.27 -15.39 -4.29
N LEU A 122 -0.22 -14.25 -4.81
CA LEU A 122 -0.64 -13.13 -3.98
C LEU A 122 -2.00 -13.43 -3.36
N GLU A 123 -2.19 -13.02 -2.10
CA GLU A 123 -3.43 -13.20 -1.35
C GLU A 123 -3.89 -11.87 -0.76
N ASN A 124 -5.10 -11.80 -0.19
CA ASN A 124 -5.67 -10.57 0.38
C ASN A 124 -5.62 -9.39 -0.61
N ILE A 125 -6.28 -9.59 -1.76
CA ILE A 125 -6.27 -8.66 -2.88
C ILE A 125 -7.30 -7.56 -2.65
N TRP A 126 -6.87 -6.32 -2.84
CA TRP A 126 -7.68 -5.11 -2.78
C TRP A 126 -7.60 -4.37 -4.11
N ILE A 127 -8.75 -4.01 -4.66
CA ILE A 127 -8.84 -3.16 -5.84
C ILE A 127 -9.23 -1.76 -5.39
N MET A 128 -8.48 -0.77 -5.84
CA MET A 128 -8.77 0.64 -5.64
C MET A 128 -8.96 1.31 -6.98
N PRO A 129 -10.16 1.79 -7.33
CA PRO A 129 -10.36 2.51 -8.57
C PRO A 129 -9.45 3.74 -8.67
N ARG A 130 -8.97 4.00 -9.89
CA ARG A 130 -8.31 5.25 -10.24
C ARG A 130 -9.32 6.40 -10.15
N GLY A 131 -8.82 7.59 -9.85
CA GLY A 131 -9.62 8.82 -9.83
C GLY A 131 -8.98 9.90 -8.96
N GLN A 132 -9.24 11.14 -9.30
CA GLN A 132 -8.83 12.36 -8.58
C GLN A 132 -10.04 13.20 -8.13
N SER A 133 -11.26 12.82 -8.52
CA SER A 133 -12.50 13.41 -8.00
C SER A 133 -13.44 12.35 -7.42
N PRO A 134 -14.38 12.74 -6.54
CA PRO A 134 -15.43 11.84 -6.04
C PRO A 134 -16.23 11.16 -7.17
N GLU A 135 -16.49 11.88 -8.27
CA GLU A 135 -17.24 11.41 -9.43
C GLU A 135 -16.47 10.29 -10.15
N GLU A 136 -15.20 10.55 -10.50
CA GLU A 136 -14.33 9.57 -11.17
C GLU A 136 -14.18 8.30 -10.33
N ILE A 137 -14.01 8.45 -9.00
CA ILE A 137 -13.91 7.31 -8.08
C ILE A 137 -15.22 6.53 -8.06
N GLY A 138 -16.36 7.22 -7.98
CA GLY A 138 -17.68 6.59 -7.97
C GLY A 138 -17.97 5.83 -9.27
N GLU A 139 -17.60 6.38 -10.42
CA GLU A 139 -17.70 5.72 -11.71
C GLU A 139 -16.80 4.48 -11.78
N GLY A 140 -15.55 4.59 -11.37
CA GLY A 140 -14.61 3.47 -11.33
C GLY A 140 -15.06 2.35 -10.38
N ILE A 141 -15.62 2.69 -9.21
CA ILE A 141 -16.22 1.71 -8.29
C ILE A 141 -17.33 0.95 -9.00
N ARG A 142 -18.30 1.65 -9.62
CA ARG A 142 -19.43 1.01 -10.31
C ARG A 142 -18.96 0.15 -11.50
N ALA A 143 -17.96 0.61 -12.23
CA ALA A 143 -17.44 -0.10 -13.40
C ALA A 143 -16.69 -1.39 -13.05
N LEU A 144 -16.05 -1.45 -11.88
CA LEU A 144 -15.20 -2.59 -11.50
C LEU A 144 -15.85 -3.53 -10.47
N ALA A 145 -16.85 -3.08 -9.71
CA ALA A 145 -17.37 -3.79 -8.53
C ALA A 145 -17.77 -5.25 -8.82
N ASP A 146 -18.59 -5.49 -9.84
CA ASP A 146 -19.11 -6.83 -10.15
C ASP A 146 -17.96 -7.80 -10.47
N GLU A 147 -16.98 -7.35 -11.24
CA GLU A 147 -15.82 -8.13 -11.63
C GLU A 147 -14.84 -8.39 -10.46
N VAL A 148 -14.73 -7.45 -9.53
CA VAL A 148 -13.95 -7.62 -8.29
C VAL A 148 -14.62 -8.63 -7.36
N VAL A 149 -15.95 -8.54 -7.19
CA VAL A 149 -16.75 -9.47 -6.39
C VAL A 149 -16.69 -10.88 -6.98
N ARG A 150 -16.81 -11.02 -8.30
CA ARG A 150 -16.71 -12.31 -9.01
C ARG A 150 -15.38 -13.02 -8.73
N ARG A 151 -14.30 -12.25 -8.57
CA ARG A 151 -12.96 -12.74 -8.21
C ARG A 151 -12.75 -12.98 -6.71
N LYS A 152 -13.75 -12.66 -5.89
CA LYS A 152 -13.70 -12.72 -4.42
C LYS A 152 -12.59 -11.84 -3.83
N TRP A 153 -12.33 -10.71 -4.48
CA TRP A 153 -11.39 -9.71 -4.00
C TRP A 153 -12.11 -8.59 -3.25
N ASN A 154 -11.34 -7.79 -2.52
CA ASN A 154 -11.86 -6.65 -1.80
C ASN A 154 -11.88 -5.41 -2.69
N LEU A 155 -12.82 -4.50 -2.43
CA LEU A 155 -12.90 -3.20 -3.09
C LEU A 155 -12.66 -2.08 -2.06
N SER A 156 -11.86 -1.09 -2.44
CA SER A 156 -11.61 0.11 -1.64
C SER A 156 -11.91 1.37 -2.44
N GLY A 157 -12.35 2.43 -1.76
CA GLY A 157 -12.42 3.77 -2.33
C GLY A 157 -11.19 4.60 -1.99
N ARG A 158 -11.21 5.88 -2.38
CA ARG A 158 -10.26 6.89 -1.92
C ARG A 158 -11.01 7.90 -1.06
N LEU A 159 -11.38 7.48 0.16
CA LEU A 159 -12.29 8.25 1.02
C LEU A 159 -11.82 9.70 1.24
N HIS A 160 -10.51 9.92 1.40
CA HIS A 160 -9.98 11.27 1.54
C HIS A 160 -10.22 12.15 0.29
N VAL A 161 -10.15 11.59 -0.92
CA VAL A 161 -10.48 12.31 -2.16
C VAL A 161 -11.99 12.52 -2.26
N THR A 162 -12.78 11.53 -1.86
CA THR A 162 -14.24 11.65 -1.83
C THR A 162 -14.70 12.79 -0.92
N ILE A 163 -14.03 13.01 0.22
CA ILE A 163 -14.41 14.03 1.20
C ILE A 163 -13.75 15.38 0.93
N TRP A 164 -12.45 15.41 0.61
CA TRP A 164 -11.64 16.63 0.55
C TRP A 164 -11.01 16.90 -0.83
N GLY A 165 -11.32 16.10 -1.85
CA GLY A 165 -10.73 16.23 -3.19
C GLY A 165 -9.21 16.01 -3.18
N SER A 166 -8.48 16.76 -4.01
CA SER A 166 -7.03 16.67 -4.15
C SER A 166 -6.23 17.46 -3.11
N LYS A 167 -6.88 17.90 -2.02
CA LYS A 167 -6.23 18.67 -0.96
C LYS A 167 -5.15 17.84 -0.26
N ARG A 168 -3.98 18.44 -0.04
CA ARG A 168 -2.86 17.81 0.69
C ARG A 168 -2.95 18.10 2.19
N GLY A 169 -2.50 17.16 3.01
CA GLY A 169 -2.40 17.33 4.48
C GLY A 169 -3.75 17.32 5.19
N VAL A 170 -4.65 16.44 4.77
CA VAL A 170 -6.00 16.22 5.34
C VAL A 170 -6.13 14.84 5.93
#